data_AF-A0A813L873-F1
#
_entry.id   AF-A0A813L873-F1
#
_cell.length_a   1.000
_cell.length_b   1.000
_cell.length_c   1.000
_cell.angle_alpha   90.00
_cell.angle_beta   90.00
_cell.angle_gamma   90.00
#
_symmetry.space_group_name_H-M   'P 1'
#
loop_
_entity.id
_entity.type
_entity.pdbx_description
1 polymer ?
#
loop_
_entity_poly.entity_id
_entity_poly.type
_entity_poly.pdbx_seq_one_letter_code
_entity_poly.pdbx_strand_id
1 'polypeptide(L)'
;DDGAVVTWGDPERGGDSNKVRNELLGGVKYVCAFAALKEDGSVVTWGHRDQGGDSRAVREQLLSGVQQISATESAFAALKGDGSVTAWGKSAHGGDASAVERKLLRDVRHVYSNKAAFAALKADNSVVTWGDEDCGGDSSAVQDELTELNASPVVSIYSNPFAFAALRADGSLIT
;
A
#
# COMPACT_ATOMS: atom_id res chain seq x y z
N ASP A 1 22.89 -14.43 14.87
CA ASP A 1 21.98 -13.97 15.93
C ASP A 1 22.70 -13.04 16.90
N ASP A 2 22.91 -11.78 16.49
CA ASP A 2 23.57 -10.72 17.26
C ASP A 2 22.65 -9.51 17.54
N GLY A 3 21.36 -9.60 17.16
CA GLY A 3 20.37 -8.56 17.47
C GLY A 3 20.65 -7.20 16.83
N ALA A 4 21.50 -7.12 15.81
CA ALA A 4 21.82 -5.85 15.16
C ALA A 4 20.60 -5.32 14.38
N VAL A 5 20.14 -4.12 14.73
CA VAL A 5 19.23 -3.35 13.87
C VAL A 5 20.06 -2.82 12.70
N VAL A 6 19.79 -3.36 11.51
CA VAL A 6 20.32 -2.85 10.25
C VAL A 6 19.19 -2.05 9.60
N THR A 7 19.36 -0.73 9.52
CA THR A 7 18.55 0.12 8.65
C THR A 7 19.30 0.36 7.35
N TRP A 8 18.58 0.47 6.25
CA TRP A 8 19.12 0.85 4.95
C TRP A 8 18.18 1.86 4.28
N GLY A 9 18.72 2.78 3.48
CA GLY A 9 17.98 3.89 2.87
C GLY A 9 18.64 5.25 3.11
N ASP A 10 17.90 6.34 2.85
CA ASP A 10 18.36 7.72 3.05
C ASP A 10 18.68 8.00 4.53
N PRO A 11 19.92 8.38 4.87
CA PRO A 11 20.33 8.68 6.24
C PRO A 11 19.48 9.73 6.96
N GLU A 12 18.99 10.74 6.23
CA GLU A 12 18.18 11.84 6.77
C GLU A 12 16.69 11.46 6.90
N ARG A 13 16.28 10.28 6.41
CA ARG A 13 14.90 9.78 6.45
C ARG A 13 14.81 8.37 7.07
N GLY A 14 15.58 8.13 8.13
CA GLY A 14 15.49 6.91 8.94
C GLY A 14 16.31 5.73 8.43
N GLY A 15 17.11 5.91 7.37
CA GLY A 15 18.08 4.93 6.89
C GLY A 15 19.33 4.81 7.78
N ASP A 16 19.65 5.84 8.58
CA ASP A 16 20.74 5.82 9.55
C ASP A 16 20.24 5.69 10.99
N SER A 17 20.30 4.47 11.54
CA SER A 17 20.00 4.18 12.93
C SER A 17 21.24 4.15 13.83
N ASN A 18 22.44 4.47 13.33
CA ASN A 18 23.68 4.34 14.11
C ASN A 18 23.64 5.14 15.42
N LYS A 19 22.98 6.30 15.41
CA LYS A 19 22.84 7.17 16.59
C LYS A 19 21.97 6.57 17.70
N VAL A 20 21.04 5.67 17.35
CA VAL A 20 20.09 5.04 18.29
C VAL A 20 20.25 3.53 18.39
N ARG A 21 21.25 2.96 17.69
CA ARG A 21 21.48 1.51 17.57
C ARG A 21 21.50 0.82 18.94
N ASN A 22 22.22 1.39 19.90
CA ASN A 22 22.35 0.82 21.25
C ASN A 22 21.05 0.89 22.07
N GLU A 23 20.19 1.87 21.80
CA GLU A 23 18.87 2.02 22.43
C GLU A 23 17.84 1.03 21.86
N LEU A 24 18.11 0.49 20.67
CA LEU A 24 17.28 -0.52 20.01
C LEU A 24 17.73 -1.97 20.32
N LEU A 25 18.82 -2.16 21.09
CA LEU A 25 19.33 -3.49 21.48
C LEU A 25 18.54 -4.15 22.62
N GLY A 26 17.62 -3.42 23.28
CA GLY A 26 16.79 -3.96 24.36
C GLY A 26 15.66 -3.00 24.76
N GLY A 27 14.54 -3.53 25.28
CA GLY A 27 13.40 -2.70 25.70
C GLY A 27 12.47 -2.22 24.57
N VAL A 28 12.78 -2.54 23.31
CA VAL A 28 11.87 -2.33 22.18
C VAL A 28 10.67 -3.26 22.31
N LYS A 29 9.49 -2.68 22.58
CA LYS A 29 8.25 -3.44 22.78
C LYS A 29 7.61 -3.89 21.46
N TYR A 30 7.64 -3.03 20.44
CA TYR A 30 7.13 -3.31 19.10
C TYR A 30 7.98 -2.62 18.05
N VAL A 31 8.21 -3.32 16.94
CA VAL A 31 8.65 -2.74 15.67
C VAL A 31 7.49 -2.92 14.71
N CYS A 32 7.04 -1.88 14.01
CA CYS A 32 6.04 -2.04 12.95
C CYS A 32 6.53 -3.01 11.86
N ALA A 33 5.65 -3.40 10.95
CA ALA A 33 6.07 -4.21 9.82
C ALA A 33 6.83 -3.37 8.78
N PHE A 34 7.70 -4.03 8.03
CA PHE A 34 8.42 -3.46 6.89
C PHE A 34 8.34 -4.41 5.70
N ALA A 35 8.46 -3.82 4.50
CA ALA A 35 8.60 -4.54 3.24
C ALA A 35 9.69 -3.88 2.39
N ALA A 36 10.57 -4.69 1.80
CA ALA A 36 11.58 -4.24 0.85
C ALA A 36 11.32 -4.86 -0.52
N LEU A 37 11.17 -4.02 -1.54
CA LEU A 37 11.17 -4.41 -2.94
C LEU A 37 12.61 -4.50 -3.45
N LYS A 38 12.99 -5.65 -4.00
CA LYS A 38 14.31 -5.92 -4.57
C LYS A 38 14.32 -5.60 -6.08
N GLU A 39 15.52 -5.38 -6.64
CA GLU A 39 15.69 -5.12 -8.07
C GLU A 39 15.20 -6.28 -8.96
N ASP A 40 15.19 -7.51 -8.45
CA ASP A 40 14.65 -8.68 -9.14
C ASP A 40 13.10 -8.77 -9.10
N GLY A 41 12.44 -7.77 -8.51
CA GLY A 41 10.98 -7.70 -8.38
C GLY A 41 10.41 -8.60 -7.30
N SER A 42 11.24 -9.19 -6.43
CA SER A 42 10.79 -9.93 -5.24
C SER A 42 10.66 -9.02 -4.02
N VAL A 43 9.85 -9.43 -3.04
CA VAL A 43 9.59 -8.67 -1.81
C VAL A 43 9.97 -9.47 -0.57
N VAL A 44 10.69 -8.83 0.34
CA VAL A 44 11.03 -9.37 1.66
C VAL A 44 10.29 -8.58 2.73
N THR A 45 9.71 -9.27 3.71
CA THR A 45 8.97 -8.66 4.82
C THR A 45 9.55 -9.05 6.17
N TRP A 46 9.47 -8.16 7.15
CA TRP A 46 9.88 -8.42 8.54
C TRP A 46 9.14 -7.47 9.50
N GLY A 47 9.28 -7.67 10.81
CA GLY A 47 8.62 -6.86 11.85
C GLY A 47 7.36 -7.51 12.42
N HIS A 48 6.40 -6.71 12.91
CA HIS A 48 5.20 -7.23 13.56
C HIS A 48 4.36 -8.11 12.61
N ARG A 49 4.15 -9.37 12.99
CA ARG A 49 3.45 -10.37 12.16
C ARG A 49 2.07 -9.89 11.72
N ASP A 50 1.25 -9.46 12.68
CA ASP A 50 -0.14 -9.06 12.43
C ASP A 50 -0.30 -7.70 11.72
N GLN A 51 0.80 -6.98 11.47
CA GLN A 51 0.79 -5.70 10.76
C GLN A 51 1.43 -5.81 9.36
N GLY A 52 1.63 -7.03 8.87
CA GLY A 52 2.19 -7.29 7.52
C GLY A 52 3.65 -7.73 7.51
N GLY A 53 4.26 -7.96 8.68
CA GLY A 53 5.60 -8.55 8.79
C GLY A 53 5.62 -10.05 8.49
N ASP A 54 4.45 -10.70 8.47
CA ASP A 54 4.27 -12.07 8.00
C ASP A 54 3.50 -12.06 6.66
N SER A 55 4.21 -12.32 5.57
CA SER A 55 3.62 -12.39 4.22
C SER A 55 3.52 -13.82 3.68
N ARG A 56 3.57 -14.85 4.54
CA ARG A 56 3.55 -16.26 4.10
C ARG A 56 2.32 -16.61 3.27
N ALA A 57 1.16 -16.05 3.60
CA ALA A 57 -0.09 -16.28 2.87
C ALA A 57 -0.05 -15.77 1.42
N VAL A 58 0.80 -14.78 1.12
CA VAL A 58 0.92 -14.14 -0.19
C VAL A 58 2.32 -14.32 -0.80
N ARG A 59 3.11 -15.28 -0.29
CA ARG A 59 4.53 -15.42 -0.63
C ARG A 59 4.75 -15.61 -2.12
N GLU A 60 3.97 -16.47 -2.75
CA GLU A 60 4.11 -16.81 -4.18
C GLU A 60 3.88 -15.59 -5.07
N GLN A 61 2.96 -14.71 -4.67
CA GLN A 61 2.71 -13.44 -5.34
C GLN A 61 3.89 -12.46 -5.16
N LEU A 62 4.71 -12.62 -4.13
CA LEU A 62 5.81 -11.72 -3.81
C LEU A 62 7.20 -12.20 -4.29
N LEU A 63 7.28 -13.34 -4.98
CA LEU A 63 8.56 -13.90 -5.44
C LEU A 63 9.17 -13.17 -6.64
N SER A 64 8.37 -12.46 -7.44
CA SER A 64 8.84 -11.72 -8.62
C SER A 64 7.77 -10.79 -9.20
N GLY A 65 8.21 -9.89 -10.08
CA GLY A 65 7.32 -9.07 -10.92
C GLY A 65 6.64 -7.91 -10.18
N VAL A 66 6.93 -7.70 -8.90
CA VAL A 66 6.45 -6.53 -8.14
C VAL A 66 7.21 -5.29 -8.61
N GLN A 67 6.50 -4.18 -8.79
CA GLN A 67 7.05 -2.90 -9.25
C GLN A 67 6.82 -1.77 -8.26
N GLN A 68 5.80 -1.88 -7.40
CA GLN A 68 5.50 -0.88 -6.38
C GLN A 68 4.99 -1.56 -5.10
N ILE A 69 5.42 -1.03 -3.95
CA ILE A 69 4.84 -1.33 -2.63
C ILE A 69 4.21 -0.05 -2.09
N SER A 70 2.99 -0.16 -1.59
CA SER A 70 2.29 0.87 -0.83
C SER A 70 1.99 0.35 0.57
N ALA A 71 2.00 1.22 1.57
CA ALA A 71 1.83 0.84 2.97
C ALA A 71 0.84 1.75 3.69
N THR A 72 -0.02 1.15 4.50
CA THR A 72 -0.78 1.83 5.55
C THR A 72 -0.04 1.66 6.89
N GLU A 73 -0.64 2.08 8.00
CA GLU A 73 -0.02 1.86 9.33
C GLU A 73 0.16 0.37 9.69
N SER A 74 -0.62 -0.53 9.09
CA SER A 74 -0.62 -1.95 9.49
C SER A 74 -0.91 -2.93 8.35
N ALA A 75 -0.83 -2.49 7.10
CA ALA A 75 -0.98 -3.33 5.93
C ALA A 75 -0.14 -2.84 4.76
N PHE A 76 0.02 -3.70 3.77
CA PHE A 76 0.75 -3.42 2.53
C PHE A 76 -0.05 -3.86 1.32
N ALA A 77 0.24 -3.24 0.19
CA ALA A 77 -0.22 -3.65 -1.13
C ALA A 77 0.97 -3.65 -2.11
N ALA A 78 1.12 -4.74 -2.86
CA ALA A 78 2.10 -4.90 -3.92
C ALA A 78 1.40 -4.82 -5.28
N LEU A 79 1.85 -3.90 -6.14
CA LEU A 79 1.46 -3.83 -7.54
C LEU A 79 2.51 -4.53 -8.40
N LYS A 80 2.05 -5.44 -9.25
CA LYS A 80 2.86 -6.16 -10.22
C LYS A 80 2.86 -5.52 -11.60
N GLY A 81 3.88 -5.85 -12.39
CA GLY A 81 4.00 -5.41 -13.79
C GLY A 81 2.92 -5.92 -14.73
N ASP A 82 2.17 -6.96 -14.35
CA ASP A 82 0.97 -7.41 -15.07
C ASP A 82 -0.31 -6.63 -14.69
N GLY A 83 -0.18 -5.63 -13.81
CA GLY A 83 -1.28 -4.81 -13.31
C GLY A 83 -2.10 -5.48 -12.20
N SER A 84 -1.69 -6.63 -11.67
CA SER A 84 -2.34 -7.25 -10.52
C SER A 84 -1.86 -6.65 -9.20
N VAL A 85 -2.74 -6.65 -8.18
CA VAL A 85 -2.44 -6.18 -6.83
C VAL A 85 -2.66 -7.29 -5.81
N THR A 86 -1.74 -7.41 -4.86
CA THR A 86 -1.86 -8.30 -3.70
C THR A 86 -1.73 -7.50 -2.42
N ALA A 87 -2.68 -7.65 -1.49
CA ALA A 87 -2.67 -7.00 -0.19
C ALA A 87 -2.40 -7.99 0.94
N TRP A 88 -1.77 -7.54 2.03
CA TRP A 88 -1.55 -8.34 3.24
C TRP A 88 -1.36 -7.47 4.49
N GLY A 89 -1.47 -8.08 5.67
CA GLY A 89 -1.39 -7.41 6.96
C GLY A 89 -2.76 -7.34 7.64
N LYS A 90 -2.98 -6.31 8.45
CA LYS A 90 -4.21 -6.16 9.24
C LYS A 90 -5.39 -5.84 8.31
N SER A 91 -6.41 -6.70 8.31
CA SER A 91 -7.60 -6.56 7.46
C SER A 91 -8.28 -5.20 7.58
N ALA A 92 -8.44 -4.71 8.82
CA ALA A 92 -9.05 -3.40 9.09
C ALA A 92 -8.26 -2.21 8.54
N HIS A 93 -7.01 -2.39 8.12
CA HIS A 93 -6.18 -1.35 7.49
C HIS A 93 -5.92 -1.64 6.00
N GLY A 94 -6.76 -2.46 5.37
CA GLY A 94 -6.66 -2.81 3.96
C GLY A 94 -5.78 -4.02 3.65
N GLY A 95 -5.39 -4.80 4.67
CA GLY A 95 -4.67 -6.07 4.49
C GLY A 95 -5.52 -7.20 3.89
N ASP A 96 -6.83 -7.01 3.81
CA ASP A 96 -7.78 -7.90 3.11
C ASP A 96 -8.48 -7.11 2.00
N ALA A 97 -8.25 -7.53 0.76
CA ALA A 97 -8.85 -6.94 -0.44
C ALA A 97 -9.85 -7.89 -1.12
N SER A 98 -10.27 -8.98 -0.46
CA SER A 98 -11.14 -10.02 -1.03
C SER A 98 -12.45 -9.48 -1.63
N ALA A 99 -13.03 -8.44 -1.01
CA ALA A 99 -14.24 -7.78 -1.50
C ALA A 99 -14.08 -7.14 -2.90
N VAL A 100 -12.86 -6.72 -3.24
CA VAL A 100 -12.53 -6.05 -4.51
C VAL A 100 -11.51 -6.81 -5.36
N GLU A 101 -11.11 -8.02 -4.96
CA GLU A 101 -10.04 -8.81 -5.56
C GLU A 101 -10.21 -8.94 -7.08
N ARG A 102 -11.42 -9.25 -7.56
CA ARG A 102 -11.71 -9.37 -8.99
C ARG A 102 -11.39 -8.11 -9.80
N LYS A 103 -11.48 -6.92 -9.19
CA LYS A 103 -11.14 -5.65 -9.83
C LYS A 103 -9.64 -5.34 -9.80
N LEU A 104 -8.87 -6.08 -8.99
CA LEU A 104 -7.44 -5.91 -8.74
C LEU A 104 -6.57 -7.00 -9.41
N LEU A 105 -7.15 -7.90 -10.20
CA LEU A 105 -6.41 -8.97 -10.87
C LEU A 105 -5.56 -8.49 -12.06
N ARG A 106 -5.83 -7.30 -12.59
CA ARG A 106 -5.15 -6.71 -13.75
C ARG A 106 -5.50 -5.23 -13.90
N ASP A 107 -4.82 -4.58 -14.84
CA ASP A 107 -5.11 -3.22 -15.31
C ASP A 107 -4.94 -2.14 -14.22
N VAL A 108 -4.33 -2.43 -13.07
CA VAL A 108 -3.95 -1.40 -12.09
C VAL A 108 -2.64 -0.74 -12.53
N ARG A 109 -2.58 0.59 -12.49
CA ARG A 109 -1.38 1.38 -12.84
C ARG A 109 -0.65 1.92 -11.64
N HIS A 110 -1.38 2.22 -10.57
CA HIS A 110 -0.81 2.78 -9.36
C HIS A 110 -1.69 2.44 -8.16
N VAL A 111 -1.06 2.23 -7.01
CA VAL A 111 -1.75 2.08 -5.72
C VAL A 111 -1.36 3.27 -4.84
N TYR A 112 -2.36 3.96 -4.31
CA TYR A 112 -2.20 5.03 -3.33
C TYR A 112 -2.60 4.50 -1.96
N SER A 113 -2.09 5.12 -0.90
CA SER A 113 -2.36 4.72 0.48
C SER A 113 -2.52 5.93 1.39
N ASN A 114 -3.21 5.71 2.51
CA ASN A 114 -3.23 6.60 3.66
C ASN A 114 -3.02 5.80 4.95
N LYS A 115 -3.53 6.29 6.09
CA LYS A 115 -3.34 5.64 7.40
C LYS A 115 -3.91 4.21 7.45
N ALA A 116 -5.02 3.95 6.78
CA ALA A 116 -5.74 2.67 6.91
C ALA A 116 -6.50 2.20 5.66
N ALA A 117 -6.38 2.89 4.54
CA ALA A 117 -7.04 2.54 3.28
C ALA A 117 -6.10 2.69 2.08
N PHE A 118 -6.52 2.08 0.97
CA PHE A 118 -5.85 2.12 -0.32
C PHE A 118 -6.81 2.54 -1.42
N ALA A 119 -6.26 3.14 -2.48
CA ALA A 119 -6.96 3.45 -3.71
C ALA A 119 -6.11 3.02 -4.92
N ALA A 120 -6.65 2.15 -5.78
CA ALA A 120 -6.01 1.71 -7.01
C ALA A 120 -6.55 2.51 -8.20
N LEU A 121 -5.66 3.18 -8.93
CA LEU A 121 -5.97 3.82 -10.21
C LEU A 121 -5.74 2.82 -11.34
N LYS A 122 -6.80 2.49 -12.07
CA LYS A 122 -6.77 1.54 -13.19
C LYS A 122 -6.44 2.19 -14.52
N ALA A 123 -6.10 1.38 -15.53
CA ALA A 123 -5.74 1.78 -16.88
C ALA A 123 -6.89 2.46 -17.64
N ASP A 124 -8.11 2.06 -17.33
CA ASP A 124 -9.37 2.68 -17.79
C ASP A 124 -9.71 4.00 -17.06
N ASN A 125 -8.82 4.47 -16.17
CA ASN A 125 -8.99 5.64 -15.30
C ASN A 125 -10.09 5.50 -14.23
N SER A 126 -10.64 4.30 -14.03
CA SER A 126 -11.48 4.03 -12.87
C SER A 126 -10.64 3.88 -11.59
N VAL A 127 -11.29 4.09 -10.44
CA VAL A 127 -10.68 3.94 -9.13
C VAL A 127 -11.38 2.85 -8.34
N VAL A 128 -10.59 2.03 -7.65
CA VAL A 128 -11.05 0.99 -6.73
C VAL A 128 -10.46 1.25 -5.36
N THR A 129 -11.29 1.39 -4.33
CA THR A 129 -10.83 1.57 -2.94
C THR A 129 -11.05 0.32 -2.11
N TRP A 130 -10.25 0.16 -1.05
CA TRP A 130 -10.47 -0.83 0.01
C TRP A 130 -9.74 -0.43 1.28
N GLY A 131 -10.09 -1.09 2.40
CA GLY A 131 -9.57 -0.82 3.72
C GLY A 131 -10.61 -0.17 4.63
N ASP A 132 -10.14 0.62 5.58
CA ASP A 132 -10.99 1.28 6.58
C ASP A 132 -11.95 2.29 5.93
N GLU A 133 -13.25 2.15 6.21
CA GLU A 133 -14.31 3.00 5.62
C GLU A 133 -14.19 4.47 6.03
N ASP A 134 -13.84 4.73 7.29
CA ASP A 134 -13.64 6.09 7.83
C ASP A 134 -12.38 6.76 7.24
N CYS A 135 -11.51 5.97 6.61
CA CYS A 135 -10.33 6.44 5.89
C CYS A 135 -10.50 6.47 4.37
N GLY A 136 -11.74 6.34 3.84
CA GLY A 136 -12.01 6.35 2.39
C GLY A 136 -11.82 4.99 1.71
N GLY A 137 -11.86 3.90 2.48
CA GLY A 137 -11.90 2.53 1.96
C GLY A 137 -13.21 2.20 1.23
N ASP A 138 -14.30 2.90 1.55
CA ASP A 138 -15.57 2.85 0.83
C ASP A 138 -15.79 4.10 -0.03
N SER A 139 -15.73 3.95 -1.35
CA SER A 139 -15.99 5.02 -2.32
C SER A 139 -17.37 4.92 -2.99
N SER A 140 -18.30 4.15 -2.41
CA SER A 140 -19.62 3.89 -3.00
C SER A 140 -20.42 5.17 -3.27
N ALA A 141 -20.31 6.18 -2.40
CA ALA A 141 -20.99 7.46 -2.53
C ALA A 141 -20.60 8.26 -3.79
N VAL A 142 -19.40 8.04 -4.32
CA VAL A 142 -18.84 8.73 -5.49
C VAL A 142 -18.44 7.76 -6.61
N GLN A 143 -18.93 6.51 -6.55
CA GLN A 143 -18.49 5.44 -7.46
C GLN A 143 -18.81 5.74 -8.93
N ASP A 144 -19.92 6.43 -9.19
CA ASP A 144 -20.33 6.88 -10.54
C ASP A 144 -19.42 7.98 -11.09
N GLU A 145 -18.68 8.68 -10.23
CA GLU A 145 -17.69 9.67 -10.65
C GLU A 145 -16.31 9.04 -10.87
N LEU A 146 -16.04 7.92 -10.20
CA LEU A 146 -14.78 7.16 -10.23
C LEU A 146 -14.76 6.02 -11.28
N THR A 147 -15.65 6.07 -12.27
CA THR A 147 -15.78 5.06 -13.33
C THR A 147 -15.23 5.54 -14.67
N GLU A 148 -14.99 4.60 -15.59
CA GLU A 148 -14.55 4.86 -16.98
C GLU A 148 -15.55 5.67 -17.81
N LEU A 149 -16.84 5.67 -17.41
CA LEU A 149 -17.92 6.35 -18.13
C LEU A 149 -17.93 7.86 -17.94
N ASN A 150 -17.06 8.41 -17.10
CA ASN A 150 -17.05 9.83 -16.78
C ASN A 150 -16.31 10.64 -17.86
N ALA A 151 -16.85 11.80 -18.25
CA ALA A 151 -16.38 12.56 -19.42
C ALA A 151 -14.93 13.07 -19.32
N SER A 152 -14.44 13.31 -18.09
CA SER A 152 -13.06 13.67 -17.77
C SER A 152 -12.43 12.57 -16.90
N PRO A 153 -11.36 11.87 -17.36
CA PRO A 153 -10.79 10.74 -16.65
C PRO A 153 -10.03 11.17 -15.39
N VAL A 154 -9.97 10.29 -14.38
CA VAL A 154 -9.08 10.44 -13.22
C VAL A 154 -7.63 10.23 -13.66
N VAL A 155 -6.76 11.19 -13.35
CA VAL A 155 -5.33 11.18 -13.71
C VAL A 155 -4.41 11.03 -12.50
N SER A 156 -4.89 11.36 -11.30
CA SER A 156 -4.10 11.21 -10.07
C SER A 156 -5.00 11.11 -8.85
N ILE A 157 -4.47 10.53 -7.78
CA ILE A 157 -5.12 10.47 -6.47
C ILE A 157 -4.18 11.12 -5.45
N TYR A 158 -4.75 11.93 -4.58
CA TYR A 158 -4.07 12.52 -3.43
C TYR A 158 -4.70 11.97 -2.16
N SER A 159 -3.89 11.83 -1.12
CA SER A 159 -4.36 11.38 0.18
C SER A 159 -3.95 12.33 1.29
N ASN A 160 -4.82 12.45 2.28
CA ASN A 160 -4.44 12.83 3.64
C ASN A 160 -4.56 11.57 4.52
N PRO A 161 -4.24 11.62 5.83
CA PRO A 161 -4.30 10.42 6.66
C PRO A 161 -5.65 9.69 6.67
N PHE A 162 -6.77 10.35 6.38
CA PHE A 162 -8.13 9.84 6.55
C PHE A 162 -9.00 9.92 5.28
N ALA A 163 -8.48 10.38 4.15
CA ALA A 163 -9.30 10.53 2.94
C ALA A 163 -8.47 10.54 1.66
N PHE A 164 -9.17 10.36 0.55
CA PHE A 164 -8.64 10.50 -0.80
C PHE A 164 -9.35 11.64 -1.55
N ALA A 165 -8.65 12.26 -2.50
CA ALA A 165 -9.24 13.13 -3.50
C ALA A 165 -8.69 12.73 -4.88
N ALA A 166 -9.56 12.62 -5.88
CA ALA A 166 -9.17 12.27 -7.24
C ALA A 166 -9.13 13.52 -8.12
N LEU A 167 -8.00 13.74 -8.80
CA LEU A 167 -7.82 14.79 -9.79
C LEU A 167 -8.19 14.28 -11.16
N ARG A 168 -9.06 15.03 -11.85
CA ARG A 168 -9.50 14.73 -13.21
C ARG A 168 -8.69 15.53 -14.24
N ALA A 169 -8.67 15.06 -15.49
CA ALA A 169 -7.87 15.67 -16.56
C ALA A 169 -8.27 17.12 -16.90
N ASP A 170 -9.52 17.48 -16.65
CA ASP A 170 -10.05 18.85 -16.77
C ASP A 170 -9.72 19.75 -15.56
N GLY A 171 -8.98 19.24 -14.57
CA GLY A 171 -8.57 19.95 -13.37
C GLY A 171 -9.61 19.95 -12.23
N SER A 172 -10.77 19.32 -12.41
CA SER A 172 -11.76 19.16 -11.35
C SER A 172 -11.37 18.06 -10.35
N LEU A 173 -11.91 18.14 -9.12
CA LEU A 173 -11.68 17.18 -8.06
C LEU A 173 -12.96 16.38 -7.75
N ILE A 174 -12.78 15.10 -7.43
CA ILE A 174 -13.78 14.26 -6.75
C ILE A 174 -13.29 14.09 -5.31
N THR A 175 -14.17 14.32 -4.32
CA THR A 175 -13.86 14.30 -2.89
C THR A 175 -14.91 13.54 -2.10
#